data_AF-A0A1Y3CRI3-F1
#
_entry.id   AF-A0A1Y3CRI3-F1
#
_cell.length_a   1.000
_cell.length_b   1.000
_cell.length_c   1.000
_cell.angle_alpha   90.00
_cell.angle_beta   90.00
_cell.angle_gamma   90.00
#
_symmetry.space_group_name_H-M   'P 1'
#
loop_
_entity.id
_entity.type
_entity.pdbx_description
1 polymer ?
#
loop_
_entity_poly.entity_id
_entity_poly.type
_entity_poly.pdbx_seq_one_letter_code
_entity_poly.pdbx_strand_id
1 'polypeptide(L)'
;MLKIKNNMSSKIVKWIIAIVIGIVSIYGIYRLVKDIYWKFYQEVSLAKDSQFQFVNEQIQTLPYITNDYISNWGAFGDFVGGTLNPLLTFISVCLLLYTLYQNKKSLDFNSEELALSRKAQQDSAKSQQLIQKTQNLQQFDSLFFSLLNQFKHQQDNLCSLNENDKSKVDKIYRSIFVDGYKLELEDKRYQLLQHQELNQYFICLFQLFKLINMKINRIPNTSNKIEEWGDFTLEKQYTNILRSLIPPKLQQLLFLNTYTEFDEYRWYLSYYSFFEHMPFKDLVRNNVILIDLLIISKFYKLDSNHLYGDYQVFGNSIYFDKLLSESCYSEFMKSEDLFFSAWGFIENKFFNFKSIVCFFNSVPLSNLDKEICYQYYLINLKNEELRIEVIDVFRNSLEPKLFPRSREKVQLKHILFKNYGFQIQMEGFEKLDFYIYDEISVLLTTPNRSRNLGINETNQADFLEIELKENPL
;
A
#
# COMPACT_ATOMS: atom_id res chain seq x y z
N MET A 1 7.50 54.37 -4.78
CA MET A 1 7.51 55.77 -5.31
C MET A 1 8.92 56.40 -5.43
N LEU A 2 9.85 56.20 -4.48
CA LEU A 2 11.20 56.80 -4.53
C LEU A 2 12.09 56.35 -5.72
N LYS A 3 11.99 55.09 -6.17
CA LYS A 3 12.77 54.56 -7.32
C LYS A 3 12.36 55.14 -8.68
N ILE A 4 11.12 55.58 -8.83
CA ILE A 4 10.57 56.14 -10.09
C ILE A 4 11.01 57.61 -10.26
N LYS A 5 11.10 58.37 -9.15
CA LYS A 5 11.48 59.79 -9.15
C LYS A 5 12.96 59.99 -9.52
N ASN A 6 13.85 59.12 -9.05
CA ASN A 6 15.28 59.19 -9.41
C ASN A 6 15.56 58.88 -10.89
N ASN A 7 14.82 57.96 -11.50
CA ASN A 7 15.03 57.60 -12.90
C ASN A 7 14.54 58.70 -13.86
N MET A 8 13.52 59.47 -13.47
CA MET A 8 13.02 60.59 -14.26
C MET A 8 13.99 61.78 -14.28
N SER A 9 14.61 62.12 -13.14
CA SER A 9 15.60 63.22 -13.06
C SER A 9 16.85 62.95 -13.91
N SER A 10 17.33 61.70 -13.91
CA SER A 10 18.48 61.26 -14.72
C SER A 10 18.22 61.37 -16.23
N LYS A 11 17.01 61.05 -16.69
CA LYS A 11 16.63 61.19 -18.09
C LYS A 11 16.57 62.66 -18.54
N ILE A 12 16.06 63.55 -17.70
CA ILE A 12 15.94 64.99 -18.01
C ILE A 12 17.33 65.63 -18.14
N VAL A 13 18.25 65.32 -17.22
CA VAL A 13 19.64 65.84 -17.29
C VAL A 13 20.35 65.38 -18.56
N LYS A 14 20.17 64.13 -18.99
CA LYS A 14 20.73 63.63 -20.24
C LYS A 14 20.19 64.36 -21.47
N TRP A 15 18.90 64.71 -21.48
CA TRP A 15 18.29 65.48 -22.55
C TRP A 15 18.84 66.92 -22.62
N ILE A 16 19.01 67.58 -21.49
CA ILE A 16 19.57 68.95 -21.44
C ILE A 16 21.02 68.95 -21.96
N ILE A 17 21.84 67.99 -21.55
CA ILE A 17 23.22 67.86 -22.03
C ILE A 17 23.26 67.58 -23.54
N ALA A 18 22.37 66.71 -24.05
CA ALA A 18 22.28 66.43 -25.48
C ALA A 18 21.88 67.69 -26.29
N ILE A 19 20.95 68.50 -25.78
CA ILE A 19 20.54 69.76 -26.42
C ILE A 19 21.69 70.75 -26.47
N VAL A 20 22.42 70.93 -25.36
CA VAL A 20 23.56 71.86 -25.29
C VAL A 20 24.67 71.43 -26.25
N ILE A 21 25.02 70.14 -26.27
CA ILE A 21 26.00 69.59 -27.23
C ILE A 21 25.52 69.78 -28.66
N GLY A 22 24.23 69.56 -28.93
CA GLY A 22 23.60 69.82 -30.22
C GLY A 22 23.75 71.27 -30.68
N ILE A 23 23.43 72.24 -29.82
CA ILE A 23 23.55 73.68 -30.12
C ILE A 23 25.00 74.07 -30.41
N VAL A 24 25.95 73.60 -29.60
CA VAL A 24 27.39 73.86 -29.79
C VAL A 24 27.88 73.25 -31.10
N SER A 25 27.41 72.06 -31.45
CA SER A 25 27.77 71.37 -32.69
C SER A 25 27.20 72.10 -33.92
N ILE A 26 25.96 72.56 -33.85
CA ILE A 26 25.32 73.37 -34.90
C ILE A 26 26.06 74.69 -35.10
N TYR A 27 26.42 75.38 -34.01
CA TYR A 27 27.21 76.61 -34.09
C TYR A 27 28.60 76.37 -34.68
N GLY A 28 29.25 75.27 -34.32
CA GLY A 28 30.53 74.85 -34.89
C GLY A 28 30.44 74.57 -36.38
N ILE A 29 29.40 73.86 -36.83
CA ILE A 29 29.15 73.60 -38.26
C ILE A 29 28.86 74.91 -39.00
N TYR A 30 28.05 75.81 -38.43
CA TYR A 30 27.76 77.12 -39.03
C TYR A 30 29.05 77.93 -39.24
N ARG A 31 29.93 77.98 -38.23
CA ARG A 31 31.25 78.62 -38.31
C ARG A 31 32.12 77.99 -39.39
N LEU A 32 32.18 76.66 -39.45
CA LEU A 32 32.99 75.93 -40.43
C LEU A 32 32.50 76.20 -41.87
N VAL A 33 31.18 76.18 -42.09
CA VAL A 33 30.58 76.51 -43.39
C VAL A 33 30.84 77.97 -43.77
N LYS A 34 30.61 78.91 -42.86
CA LYS A 34 30.73 80.35 -43.15
C LYS A 34 32.18 80.82 -43.29
N ASP A 35 33.05 80.42 -42.38
CA ASP A 35 34.40 80.99 -42.28
C ASP A 35 35.40 80.27 -43.19
N ILE A 36 35.10 79.03 -43.60
CA ILE A 36 36.01 78.20 -44.41
C ILE A 36 35.39 77.91 -45.79
N TYR A 37 34.32 77.12 -45.86
CA TYR A 37 33.75 76.71 -47.17
C TYR A 37 33.19 77.88 -47.98
N TRP A 38 32.48 78.80 -47.33
CA TRP A 38 31.88 79.96 -47.99
C TRP A 38 32.93 80.97 -48.46
N LYS A 39 34.02 81.18 -47.70
CA LYS A 39 35.14 82.01 -48.16
C LYS A 39 35.84 81.41 -49.37
N PHE A 40 36.15 80.11 -49.34
CA PHE A 40 36.80 79.45 -50.46
C PHE A 40 35.89 79.38 -51.70
N TYR A 41 34.58 79.22 -51.51
CA TYR A 41 33.58 79.35 -52.57
C TYR A 41 33.58 80.75 -53.20
N GLN A 42 33.64 81.80 -52.37
CA GLN A 42 33.70 83.19 -52.85
C GLN A 42 34.98 83.46 -53.65
N GLU A 43 36.13 82.94 -53.22
CA GLU A 43 37.40 83.05 -53.95
C GLU A 43 37.31 82.38 -55.33
N VAL A 44 36.68 81.21 -55.42
CA VAL A 44 36.49 80.48 -56.69
C VAL A 44 35.42 81.14 -57.57
N SER A 45 34.36 81.72 -57.01
CA SER A 45 33.33 82.41 -57.78
C SER A 45 33.82 83.74 -58.36
N LEU A 46 34.64 84.50 -57.62
CA LEU A 46 35.23 85.76 -58.08
C LEU A 46 36.20 85.54 -59.27
N ALA A 47 36.87 84.38 -59.31
CA ALA A 47 37.70 83.99 -60.45
C ALA A 47 36.87 83.79 -61.75
N LYS A 48 35.57 83.45 -61.65
CA LYS A 48 34.63 83.40 -62.78
C LYS A 48 34.38 84.79 -63.35
N ASP A 49 34.05 85.74 -62.47
CA ASP A 49 33.64 87.09 -62.85
C ASP A 49 34.77 87.92 -63.46
N SER A 50 36.02 87.53 -63.18
CA SER A 50 37.22 88.13 -63.77
C SER A 50 37.44 87.72 -65.24
N GLN A 51 36.96 86.55 -65.66
CA GLN A 51 37.12 86.05 -67.05
C GLN A 51 36.00 86.49 -68.00
N PHE A 52 34.81 86.83 -67.48
CA PHE A 52 33.69 87.32 -68.31
C PHE A 52 33.75 88.84 -68.62
N GLN A 53 34.66 89.60 -68.00
CA GLN A 53 34.84 91.03 -68.31
C GLN A 53 35.68 91.31 -69.57
N PHE A 54 36.21 90.29 -70.25
CA PHE A 54 36.96 90.44 -71.51
C PHE A 54 36.28 89.71 -72.67
N VAL A 55 35.06 90.10 -73.04
CA VAL A 55 34.53 89.79 -74.38
C VAL A 55 33.83 91.01 -74.98
N ASN A 56 34.56 91.74 -75.83
CA ASN A 56 34.12 92.50 -77.00
C ASN A 56 35.41 93.11 -77.61
N GLU A 57 35.86 92.84 -78.83
CA GLU A 57 35.17 92.69 -80.12
C GLU A 57 35.94 91.75 -81.09
N GLN A 58 35.17 91.06 -81.94
CA GLN A 58 35.51 90.38 -83.22
C GLN A 58 36.44 89.15 -83.22
N ILE A 59 35.84 87.95 -83.13
CA ILE A 59 35.88 86.84 -84.13
C ILE A 59 35.01 85.68 -83.58
N GLN A 60 34.16 85.09 -84.43
CA GLN A 60 33.38 83.88 -84.11
C GLN A 60 34.30 82.64 -84.05
N THR A 61 34.62 82.17 -82.84
CA THR A 61 34.87 80.74 -82.53
C THR A 61 34.48 80.43 -81.08
N LEU A 62 34.03 79.20 -80.81
CA LEU A 62 33.48 78.73 -79.53
C LEU A 62 34.38 79.06 -78.32
N PRO A 63 33.80 79.31 -77.12
CA PRO A 63 34.56 79.73 -75.95
C PRO A 63 35.55 78.64 -75.52
N TYR A 64 36.84 78.97 -75.56
CA TYR A 64 37.89 78.23 -74.86
C TYR A 64 37.75 78.52 -73.37
N ILE A 65 37.06 77.65 -72.65
CA ILE A 65 37.05 77.66 -71.20
C ILE A 65 38.49 77.40 -70.76
N THR A 66 39.11 78.37 -70.07
CA THR A 66 40.48 78.24 -69.60
C THR A 66 40.59 77.09 -68.58
N ASN A 67 41.64 76.28 -68.70
CA ASN A 67 41.91 75.13 -67.82
C ASN A 67 42.01 75.53 -66.32
N ASP A 68 42.36 76.79 -66.02
CA ASP A 68 42.53 77.29 -64.66
C ASP A 68 41.20 77.44 -63.88
N TYR A 69 40.12 77.84 -64.54
CA TYR A 69 38.80 77.95 -63.89
C TYR A 69 38.25 76.57 -63.51
N ILE A 70 38.37 75.61 -64.43
CA ILE A 70 37.98 74.21 -64.20
C ILE A 70 38.87 73.61 -63.10
N SER A 71 40.17 73.93 -63.09
CA SER A 71 41.12 73.48 -62.06
C SER A 71 40.79 74.03 -60.65
N ASN A 72 40.41 75.30 -60.52
CA ASN A 72 40.03 75.89 -59.23
C ASN A 72 38.73 75.29 -58.64
N TRP A 73 37.74 75.02 -59.50
CA TRP A 73 36.55 74.25 -59.08
C TRP A 73 36.88 72.79 -58.74
N GLY A 74 37.87 72.21 -59.43
CA GLY A 74 38.45 70.92 -59.07
C GLY A 74 39.06 70.92 -57.67
N ALA A 75 39.93 71.89 -57.36
CA ALA A 75 40.57 72.04 -56.05
C ALA A 75 39.57 72.33 -54.92
N PHE A 76 38.49 73.10 -55.20
CA PHE A 76 37.37 73.26 -54.28
C PHE A 76 36.63 71.94 -54.03
N GLY A 77 36.37 71.19 -55.10
CA GLY A 77 35.82 69.83 -55.02
C GLY A 77 36.70 68.90 -54.19
N ASP A 78 38.03 68.97 -54.35
CA ASP A 78 38.99 68.18 -53.60
C ASP A 78 39.06 68.60 -52.13
N PHE A 79 38.93 69.90 -51.81
CA PHE A 79 38.87 70.37 -50.43
C PHE A 79 37.59 69.92 -49.73
N VAL A 80 36.43 70.10 -50.37
CA VAL A 80 35.14 69.65 -49.85
C VAL A 80 35.13 68.13 -49.70
N GLY A 81 35.53 67.40 -50.74
CA GLY A 81 35.62 65.94 -50.71
C GLY A 81 36.63 65.44 -49.67
N GLY A 82 37.79 66.07 -49.57
CA GLY A 82 38.88 65.68 -48.68
C GLY A 82 38.62 65.94 -47.19
N THR A 83 37.74 66.89 -46.86
CA THR A 83 37.36 67.20 -45.46
C THR A 83 36.04 66.57 -45.05
N LEU A 84 35.05 66.54 -45.95
CA LEU A 84 33.72 66.02 -45.68
C LEU A 84 33.72 64.48 -45.63
N ASN A 85 34.49 63.80 -46.49
CA ASN A 85 34.55 62.33 -46.48
C ASN A 85 35.08 61.77 -45.15
N PRO A 86 36.25 62.20 -44.62
CA PRO A 86 36.73 61.71 -43.32
C PRO A 86 35.79 62.04 -42.15
N LEU A 87 35.16 63.23 -42.16
CA LEU A 87 34.18 63.62 -41.14
C LEU A 87 32.94 62.71 -41.17
N LEU A 88 32.38 62.46 -42.35
CA LEU A 88 31.25 61.54 -42.51
C LEU A 88 31.64 60.09 -42.17
N THR A 89 32.85 59.65 -42.52
CA THR A 89 33.36 58.33 -42.12
C THR A 89 33.48 58.21 -40.60
N PHE A 90 34.00 59.23 -39.91
CA PHE A 90 34.10 59.23 -38.45
C PHE A 90 32.72 59.19 -37.77
N ILE A 91 31.76 59.98 -38.25
CA ILE A 91 30.37 59.94 -37.76
C ILE A 91 29.77 58.56 -38.00
N SER A 92 30.02 57.96 -39.17
CA SER A 92 29.55 56.60 -39.50
C SER A 92 30.12 55.55 -38.54
N VAL A 93 31.42 55.64 -38.19
CA VAL A 93 32.05 54.77 -37.18
C VAL A 93 31.43 54.98 -35.79
N CYS A 94 31.18 56.23 -35.38
CA CYS A 94 30.52 56.52 -34.09
C CYS A 94 29.11 55.95 -34.02
N LEU A 95 28.31 56.10 -35.10
CA LEU A 95 26.98 55.53 -35.22
C LEU A 95 27.02 54.00 -35.19
N LEU A 96 28.01 53.38 -35.84
CA LEU A 96 28.22 51.93 -35.81
C LEU A 96 28.57 51.45 -34.40
N LEU A 97 29.49 52.12 -33.69
CA LEU A 97 29.85 51.79 -32.30
C LEU A 97 28.64 51.94 -31.36
N TYR A 98 27.84 52.99 -31.53
CA TYR A 98 26.62 53.18 -30.75
C TYR A 98 25.58 52.08 -31.03
N THR A 99 25.45 51.68 -32.30
CA THR A 99 24.60 50.54 -32.70
C THR A 99 25.10 49.23 -32.09
N LEU A 100 26.41 48.96 -32.10
CA LEU A 100 26.99 47.79 -31.45
C LEU A 100 26.76 47.79 -29.93
N TYR A 101 26.90 48.94 -29.28
CA TYR A 101 26.60 49.07 -27.86
C TYR A 101 25.13 48.77 -27.54
N GLN A 102 24.21 49.32 -28.33
CA GLN A 102 22.78 49.02 -28.19
C GLN A 102 22.49 47.53 -28.42
N ASN A 103 23.07 46.93 -29.46
CA ASN A 103 22.91 45.51 -29.76
C ASN A 103 23.41 44.63 -28.62
N LYS A 104 24.59 44.95 -28.04
CA LYS A 104 25.12 44.23 -26.87
C LYS A 104 24.17 44.31 -25.69
N LYS A 105 23.68 45.52 -25.37
CA LYS A 105 22.74 45.72 -24.26
C LYS A 105 21.43 44.97 -24.46
N SER A 106 20.90 44.95 -25.68
CA SER A 106 19.71 44.16 -26.01
C SER A 106 19.96 42.65 -25.87
N LEU A 107 21.13 42.16 -26.26
CA LEU A 107 21.53 40.76 -26.06
C LEU A 107 21.60 40.39 -24.58
N ASP A 108 22.20 41.24 -23.75
CA ASP A 108 22.30 41.01 -22.30
C ASP A 108 20.90 40.91 -21.65
N PHE A 109 19.99 41.84 -21.98
CA PHE A 109 18.60 41.78 -21.49
C PHE A 109 17.85 40.55 -21.99
N ASN A 110 17.97 40.22 -23.28
CA ASN A 110 17.33 39.03 -23.84
C ASN A 110 17.85 37.74 -23.17
N SER A 111 19.15 37.69 -22.83
CA SER A 111 19.75 36.57 -22.11
C SER A 111 19.19 36.43 -20.70
N GLU A 112 19.04 37.54 -19.97
CA GLU A 112 18.46 37.57 -18.62
C GLU A 112 16.98 37.17 -18.64
N GLU A 113 16.18 37.72 -19.55
CA GLU A 113 14.77 37.34 -19.72
C GLU A 113 14.62 35.87 -20.08
N LEU A 114 15.48 35.34 -20.95
CA LEU A 114 15.49 33.91 -21.30
C LEU A 114 15.85 33.04 -20.08
N ALA A 115 16.79 33.47 -19.24
CA ALA A 115 17.16 32.75 -18.02
C ALA A 115 16.01 32.73 -17.00
N LEU A 116 15.34 33.87 -16.80
CA LEU A 116 14.15 33.96 -15.94
C LEU A 116 12.99 33.12 -16.48
N SER A 117 12.76 33.14 -17.79
CA SER A 117 11.74 32.33 -18.47
C SER A 117 12.00 30.84 -18.30
N ARG A 118 13.26 30.38 -18.49
CA ARG A 118 13.66 28.99 -18.24
C ARG A 118 13.42 28.57 -16.80
N LYS A 119 13.75 29.43 -15.83
CA LYS A 119 13.51 29.16 -14.41
C LYS A 119 12.01 29.04 -14.10
N ALA A 120 11.20 29.99 -14.58
CA ALA A 120 9.75 29.95 -14.41
C ALA A 120 9.13 28.70 -15.05
N GLN A 121 9.62 28.29 -16.22
CA GLN A 121 9.19 27.06 -16.89
C GLN A 121 9.56 25.80 -16.09
N GLN A 122 10.77 25.75 -15.51
CA GLN A 122 11.19 24.64 -14.65
C GLN A 122 10.36 24.55 -13.36
N ASP A 123 10.10 25.68 -12.70
CA ASP A 123 9.28 25.73 -11.49
C ASP A 123 7.83 25.35 -11.79
N SER A 124 7.29 25.81 -12.94
CA SER A 124 5.98 25.39 -13.44
C SER A 124 5.93 23.89 -13.71
N ALA A 125 6.96 23.31 -14.35
CA ALA A 125 7.02 21.87 -14.61
C ALA A 125 7.03 21.06 -13.30
N LYS A 126 7.79 21.48 -12.29
CA LYS A 126 7.77 20.85 -10.95
C LYS A 126 6.41 20.95 -10.29
N SER A 127 5.76 22.12 -10.34
CA SER A 127 4.42 22.31 -9.78
C SER A 127 3.39 21.41 -10.49
N GLN A 128 3.45 21.31 -11.81
CA GLN A 128 2.57 20.42 -12.59
C GLN A 128 2.76 18.95 -12.20
N GLN A 129 4.01 18.51 -11.99
CA GLN A 129 4.29 17.16 -11.50
C GLN A 129 3.67 16.90 -10.12
N LEU A 130 3.78 17.84 -9.18
CA LEU A 130 3.17 17.71 -7.86
C LEU A 130 1.63 17.66 -7.92
N ILE A 131 1.04 18.50 -8.77
CA ILE A 131 -0.41 18.52 -9.02
C ILE A 131 -0.85 17.17 -9.60
N GLN A 132 -0.13 16.64 -10.59
CA GLN A 132 -0.44 15.34 -11.19
C GLN A 132 -0.38 14.21 -10.15
N LYS A 133 0.64 14.19 -9.29
CA LYS A 133 0.74 13.21 -8.19
C LYS A 133 -0.45 13.30 -7.24
N THR A 134 -0.80 14.52 -6.82
CA THR A 134 -1.93 14.77 -5.90
C THR A 134 -3.26 14.37 -6.54
N GLN A 135 -3.46 14.70 -7.82
CA GLN A 135 -4.66 14.33 -8.57
C GLN A 135 -4.77 12.81 -8.72
N ASN A 136 -3.68 12.11 -9.00
CA ASN A 136 -3.68 10.64 -9.07
C ASN A 136 -4.07 10.03 -7.73
N LEU A 137 -3.57 10.56 -6.61
CA LEU A 137 -3.94 10.10 -5.27
C LEU A 137 -5.42 10.39 -4.97
N GLN A 138 -5.92 11.57 -5.32
CA GLN A 138 -7.36 11.90 -5.17
C GLN A 138 -8.27 11.01 -6.02
N GLN A 139 -7.86 10.70 -7.26
CA GLN A 139 -8.58 9.75 -8.12
C GLN A 139 -8.57 8.35 -7.51
N PHE A 140 -7.42 7.92 -6.98
CA PHE A 140 -7.30 6.67 -6.24
C PHE A 140 -8.24 6.66 -5.03
N ASP A 141 -8.21 7.68 -4.16
CA ASP A 141 -9.09 7.80 -2.99
C ASP A 141 -10.56 7.69 -3.39
N SER A 142 -10.97 8.44 -4.42
CA SER A 142 -12.34 8.40 -4.92
C SER A 142 -12.74 7.00 -5.39
N LEU A 143 -11.86 6.29 -6.11
CA LEU A 143 -12.12 4.94 -6.57
C LEU A 143 -12.13 3.94 -5.41
N PHE A 144 -11.18 4.05 -4.49
CA PHE A 144 -11.05 3.20 -3.31
C PHE A 144 -12.31 3.32 -2.43
N PHE A 145 -12.71 4.53 -2.03
CA PHE A 145 -13.88 4.72 -1.18
C PHE A 145 -15.19 4.36 -1.89
N SER A 146 -15.28 4.55 -3.22
CA SER A 146 -16.43 4.08 -3.99
C SER A 146 -16.55 2.55 -3.94
N LEU A 147 -15.46 1.82 -4.21
CA LEU A 147 -15.43 0.36 -4.14
C LEU A 147 -15.61 -0.15 -2.70
N LEU A 148 -15.05 0.56 -1.71
CA LEU A 148 -15.21 0.26 -0.29
C LEU A 148 -16.67 0.37 0.15
N ASN A 149 -17.39 1.39 -0.33
CA ASN A 149 -18.81 1.55 -0.04
C ASN A 149 -19.64 0.41 -0.65
N GLN A 150 -19.33 0.00 -1.87
CA GLN A 150 -19.96 -1.17 -2.50
C GLN A 150 -19.67 -2.45 -1.70
N PHE A 151 -18.41 -2.64 -1.29
CA PHE A 151 -17.99 -3.75 -0.44
C PHE A 151 -18.75 -3.78 0.89
N LYS A 152 -18.86 -2.62 1.56
CA LYS A 152 -19.62 -2.49 2.81
C LYS A 152 -21.10 -2.79 2.62
N HIS A 153 -21.72 -2.30 1.54
CA HIS A 153 -23.12 -2.62 1.25
C HIS A 153 -23.35 -4.12 1.05
N GLN A 154 -22.42 -4.82 0.38
CA GLN A 154 -22.46 -6.29 0.28
C GLN A 154 -22.31 -6.94 1.66
N GLN A 155 -21.40 -6.44 2.49
CA GLN A 155 -21.22 -6.93 3.87
C GLN A 155 -22.50 -6.77 4.70
N ASP A 156 -23.15 -5.61 4.63
CA ASP A 156 -24.37 -5.31 5.37
C ASP A 156 -25.50 -6.28 4.97
N ASN A 157 -25.63 -6.61 3.68
CA ASN A 157 -26.59 -7.61 3.20
C ASN A 157 -26.30 -9.04 3.68
N LEU A 158 -25.03 -9.38 3.90
CA LEU A 158 -24.63 -10.67 4.43
C LEU A 158 -24.82 -10.75 5.95
N CYS A 159 -24.56 -9.64 6.64
CA CYS A 159 -24.58 -9.52 8.10
C CYS A 159 -25.93 -9.08 8.67
N SER A 160 -26.87 -8.63 7.83
CA SER A 160 -28.21 -8.22 8.25
C SER A 160 -28.92 -9.37 8.96
N LEU A 161 -29.52 -9.09 10.11
CA LEU A 161 -30.26 -10.08 10.88
C LEU A 161 -31.61 -10.36 10.24
N ASN A 162 -31.96 -11.64 10.14
CA ASN A 162 -33.31 -12.07 9.77
C ASN A 162 -34.21 -12.14 11.03
N GLU A 163 -35.49 -12.50 10.86
CA GLU A 163 -36.48 -12.66 11.95
C GLU A 163 -36.03 -13.56 13.12
N ASN A 164 -35.07 -14.46 12.89
CA ASN A 164 -34.53 -15.37 13.91
C ASN A 164 -33.24 -14.85 14.57
N ASP A 165 -32.94 -13.54 14.49
CA ASP A 165 -31.71 -12.90 14.97
C ASP A 165 -30.41 -13.57 14.46
N LYS A 166 -30.47 -14.11 13.23
CA LYS A 166 -29.35 -14.77 12.57
C LYS A 166 -29.13 -14.17 11.20
N SER A 167 -27.90 -13.75 10.93
CA SER A 167 -27.48 -13.30 9.61
C SER A 167 -27.26 -14.46 8.64
N LYS A 168 -27.08 -14.15 7.35
CA LYS A 168 -26.65 -15.16 6.35
C LYS A 168 -25.28 -15.71 6.71
N VAL A 169 -24.35 -14.84 7.15
CA VAL A 169 -23.01 -15.24 7.61
C VAL A 169 -23.10 -16.23 8.78
N ASP A 170 -24.00 -16.02 9.74
CA ASP A 170 -24.16 -16.92 10.89
C ASP A 170 -24.57 -18.33 10.48
N LYS A 171 -25.47 -18.43 9.49
CA LYS A 171 -25.94 -19.72 8.96
C LYS A 171 -24.81 -20.44 8.23
N ILE A 172 -24.10 -19.75 7.34
CA ILE A 172 -22.98 -20.30 6.57
C ILE A 172 -21.83 -20.73 7.50
N TYR A 173 -21.48 -19.87 8.46
CA TYR A 173 -20.44 -20.16 9.44
C TYR A 173 -20.77 -21.42 10.25
N ARG A 174 -22.01 -21.52 10.73
CA ARG A 174 -22.46 -22.69 11.49
C ARG A 174 -22.47 -23.96 10.62
N SER A 175 -22.99 -23.90 9.39
CA SER A 175 -23.01 -25.09 8.54
C SER A 175 -21.61 -25.63 8.26
N ILE A 176 -20.64 -24.74 8.04
CA ILE A 176 -19.26 -25.11 7.69
C ILE A 176 -18.47 -25.61 8.89
N PHE A 177 -18.39 -24.82 9.97
CA PHE A 177 -17.48 -25.10 11.08
C PHE A 177 -18.12 -25.90 12.22
N VAL A 178 -19.44 -25.83 12.38
CA VAL A 178 -20.15 -26.42 13.53
C VAL A 178 -20.82 -27.72 13.13
N ASP A 179 -21.63 -27.69 12.07
CA ASP A 179 -22.41 -28.85 11.62
C ASP A 179 -21.55 -29.76 10.71
N GLY A 180 -20.72 -29.18 9.84
CA GLY A 180 -19.80 -29.86 8.93
C GLY A 180 -18.46 -30.30 9.53
N TYR A 181 -18.34 -30.45 10.86
CA TYR A 181 -17.04 -30.65 11.52
C TYR A 181 -16.25 -31.88 11.04
N LYS A 182 -16.92 -32.94 10.56
CA LYS A 182 -16.31 -34.16 10.01
C LYS A 182 -15.82 -34.03 8.57
N LEU A 183 -16.33 -33.04 7.83
CA LEU A 183 -16.00 -32.86 6.41
C LEU A 183 -14.54 -32.44 6.24
N GLU A 184 -13.96 -32.81 5.10
CA GLU A 184 -12.65 -32.32 4.70
C GLU A 184 -12.70 -30.82 4.38
N LEU A 185 -11.53 -30.17 4.45
CA LEU A 185 -11.37 -28.74 4.17
C LEU A 185 -11.81 -28.40 2.75
N GLU A 186 -11.55 -29.29 1.77
CA GLU A 186 -11.95 -29.08 0.39
C GLU A 186 -13.48 -29.15 0.22
N ASP A 187 -14.16 -30.09 0.89
CA ASP A 187 -15.63 -30.17 0.89
C ASP A 187 -16.27 -28.95 1.55
N LYS A 188 -15.70 -28.50 2.69
CA LYS A 188 -16.12 -27.27 3.38
C LYS A 188 -15.98 -26.06 2.48
N ARG A 189 -14.87 -25.96 1.75
CA ARG A 189 -14.62 -24.92 0.76
C ARG A 189 -15.60 -25.02 -0.42
N TYR A 190 -15.87 -26.22 -0.92
CA TYR A 190 -16.85 -26.42 -1.99
C TYR A 190 -18.24 -25.92 -1.58
N GLN A 191 -18.68 -26.20 -0.35
CA GLN A 191 -19.94 -25.69 0.21
C GLN A 191 -19.92 -24.16 0.32
N LEU A 192 -18.81 -23.57 0.77
CA LEU A 192 -18.63 -22.12 0.83
C LEU A 192 -18.82 -21.47 -0.55
N LEU A 193 -18.22 -22.07 -1.58
CA LEU A 193 -18.28 -21.60 -2.96
C LEU A 193 -19.69 -21.68 -3.58
N GLN A 194 -20.63 -22.44 -2.99
CA GLN A 194 -22.04 -22.42 -3.45
C GLN A 194 -22.77 -21.12 -3.05
N HIS A 195 -22.23 -20.35 -2.10
CA HIS A 195 -22.83 -19.10 -1.66
C HIS A 195 -22.39 -17.92 -2.52
N GLN A 196 -23.12 -17.68 -3.63
CA GLN A 196 -22.80 -16.65 -4.62
C GLN A 196 -22.54 -15.26 -4.02
N GLU A 197 -23.39 -14.80 -3.10
CA GLU A 197 -23.25 -13.47 -2.48
C GLU A 197 -21.96 -13.34 -1.65
N LEU A 198 -21.56 -14.41 -0.96
CA LEU A 198 -20.34 -14.45 -0.16
C LEU A 198 -19.09 -14.47 -1.07
N ASN A 199 -19.14 -15.23 -2.16
CA ASN A 199 -18.07 -15.22 -3.15
C ASN A 199 -17.91 -13.84 -3.79
N GLN A 200 -19.01 -13.16 -4.14
CA GLN A 200 -18.96 -11.79 -4.66
C GLN A 200 -18.31 -10.83 -3.66
N TYR A 201 -18.63 -10.97 -2.38
CA TYR A 201 -17.99 -10.21 -1.30
C TYR A 201 -16.47 -10.47 -1.24
N PHE A 202 -16.02 -11.73 -1.29
CA PHE A 202 -14.59 -12.05 -1.30
C PHE A 202 -13.86 -11.61 -2.57
N ILE A 203 -14.51 -11.65 -3.73
CA ILE A 203 -13.97 -11.12 -4.98
C ILE A 203 -13.83 -9.59 -4.89
N CYS A 204 -14.82 -8.90 -4.33
CA CYS A 204 -14.74 -7.45 -4.13
C CYS A 204 -13.57 -7.07 -3.22
N LEU A 205 -13.36 -7.82 -2.13
CA LEU A 205 -12.18 -7.66 -1.27
C LEU A 205 -10.86 -7.91 -2.02
N PHE A 206 -10.79 -8.94 -2.86
CA PHE A 206 -9.63 -9.18 -3.72
C PHE A 206 -9.36 -7.99 -4.66
N GLN A 207 -10.40 -7.43 -5.28
CA GLN A 207 -10.24 -6.25 -6.14
C GLN A 207 -9.79 -5.02 -5.34
N LEU A 208 -10.19 -4.86 -4.08
CA LEU A 208 -9.69 -3.81 -3.20
C LEU A 208 -8.19 -4.00 -2.91
N PHE A 209 -7.74 -5.22 -2.61
CA PHE A 209 -6.30 -5.49 -2.45
C PHE A 209 -5.51 -5.18 -3.72
N LYS A 210 -6.01 -5.63 -4.86
CA LYS A 210 -5.41 -5.37 -6.17
C LYS A 210 -5.39 -3.88 -6.50
N LEU A 211 -6.47 -3.15 -6.19
CA LEU A 211 -6.55 -1.71 -6.37
C LEU A 211 -5.48 -1.00 -5.52
N ILE A 212 -5.39 -1.31 -4.23
CA ILE A 212 -4.38 -0.78 -3.33
C ILE A 212 -2.98 -1.07 -3.90
N ASN A 213 -2.65 -2.33 -4.16
CA ASN A 213 -1.30 -2.70 -4.57
C ASN A 213 -0.92 -2.16 -5.97
N MET A 214 -1.84 -2.13 -6.93
CA MET A 214 -1.54 -1.70 -8.30
C MET A 214 -1.60 -0.19 -8.48
N LYS A 215 -2.52 0.50 -7.80
CA LYS A 215 -2.75 1.94 -8.01
C LYS A 215 -2.01 2.82 -7.02
N ILE A 216 -1.56 2.28 -5.88
CA ILE A 216 -0.61 2.98 -4.99
C ILE A 216 0.84 2.94 -5.58
N ASN A 217 0.99 2.57 -6.86
CA ASN A 217 2.25 2.28 -7.53
C ASN A 217 2.30 2.95 -8.94
N ARG A 218 3.40 3.48 -9.51
CA ARG A 218 4.79 3.81 -9.12
C ARG A 218 5.25 4.98 -10.00
N ILE A 219 5.81 6.05 -9.45
CA ILE A 219 6.59 6.99 -10.28
C ILE A 219 7.84 6.22 -10.75
N PRO A 220 8.21 6.24 -12.05
CA PRO A 220 9.52 5.75 -12.43
C PRO A 220 10.55 6.63 -11.74
N ASN A 221 11.23 6.09 -10.73
CA ASN A 221 12.37 6.74 -10.10
C ASN A 221 13.41 7.03 -11.18
N THR A 222 13.51 8.30 -11.59
CA THR A 222 14.60 8.78 -12.43
C THR A 222 15.89 8.96 -11.63
N SER A 223 15.88 8.70 -10.32
CA SER A 223 17.05 8.65 -9.45
C SER A 223 17.17 7.27 -8.81
N ASN A 224 18.35 6.65 -8.97
CA ASN A 224 18.80 5.42 -8.31
C ASN A 224 18.97 5.56 -6.77
N LYS A 225 18.03 6.22 -6.10
CA LYS A 225 17.83 6.15 -4.66
C LYS A 225 16.34 5.93 -4.45
N ILE A 226 16.01 4.67 -4.22
CA ILE A 226 14.74 4.27 -3.65
C ILE A 226 14.70 4.93 -2.28
N GLU A 227 13.89 5.97 -2.12
CA GLU A 227 13.48 6.43 -0.80
C GLU A 227 12.64 5.30 -0.19
N GLU A 228 13.38 4.45 0.51
CA GLU A 228 12.91 3.47 1.45
C GLU A 228 11.88 4.11 2.40
N TRP A 229 10.66 3.54 2.44
CA TRP A 229 9.59 3.70 3.45
C TRP A 229 8.50 4.79 3.28
N GLY A 230 8.20 5.21 2.05
CA GLY A 230 6.98 6.02 1.76
C GLY A 230 5.72 5.21 1.48
N ASP A 231 5.79 4.25 0.55
CA ASP A 231 4.59 3.77 -0.16
C ASP A 231 3.93 2.54 0.48
N PHE A 232 4.71 1.59 1.00
CA PHE A 232 4.14 0.45 1.75
C PHE A 232 3.39 0.91 2.99
N THR A 233 3.86 1.97 3.64
CA THR A 233 3.18 2.58 4.78
C THR A 233 1.78 3.06 4.40
N LEU A 234 1.63 3.65 3.21
CA LEU A 234 0.34 4.08 2.69
C LEU A 234 -0.54 2.90 2.28
N GLU A 235 -0.01 1.92 1.53
CA GLU A 235 -0.73 0.67 1.21
C GLU A 235 -1.27 0.01 2.48
N LYS A 236 -0.42 -0.09 3.52
CA LYS A 236 -0.77 -0.67 4.82
C LYS A 236 -1.83 0.13 5.56
N GLN A 237 -1.88 1.46 5.41
CA GLN A 237 -2.97 2.26 5.98
C GLN A 237 -4.33 1.87 5.38
N TYR A 238 -4.43 1.78 4.05
CA TYR A 238 -5.69 1.37 3.39
C TYR A 238 -6.07 -0.08 3.70
N THR A 239 -5.12 -1.01 3.73
CA THR A 239 -5.42 -2.41 4.08
C THR A 239 -5.80 -2.59 5.54
N ASN A 240 -5.26 -1.79 6.45
CA ASN A 240 -5.72 -1.74 7.84
C ASN A 240 -7.16 -1.21 7.96
N ILE A 241 -7.55 -0.22 7.15
CA ILE A 241 -8.95 0.23 7.07
C ILE A 241 -9.83 -0.96 6.63
N LEU A 242 -9.47 -1.65 5.55
CA LEU A 242 -10.20 -2.84 5.09
C LEU A 242 -10.34 -3.88 6.20
N ARG A 243 -9.21 -4.26 6.82
CA ARG A 243 -9.15 -5.27 7.88
C ARG A 243 -10.06 -4.93 9.06
N SER A 244 -10.11 -3.65 9.45
CA SER A 244 -10.94 -3.18 10.56
C SER A 244 -12.44 -3.29 10.30
N LEU A 245 -12.87 -3.31 9.03
CA LEU A 245 -14.27 -3.37 8.64
C LEU A 245 -14.81 -4.80 8.59
N ILE A 246 -13.95 -5.82 8.46
CA ILE A 246 -14.37 -7.20 8.27
C ILE A 246 -14.55 -7.91 9.62
N PRO A 247 -15.76 -8.41 9.94
CA PRO A 247 -16.02 -9.18 11.14
C PRO A 247 -15.20 -10.50 11.21
N PRO A 248 -14.84 -10.98 12.42
CA PRO A 248 -14.05 -12.20 12.57
C PRO A 248 -14.60 -13.46 11.88
N LYS A 249 -15.94 -13.63 11.81
CA LYS A 249 -16.57 -14.75 11.09
C LYS A 249 -16.23 -14.73 9.60
N LEU A 250 -16.27 -13.55 8.98
CA LEU A 250 -15.93 -13.38 7.57
C LEU A 250 -14.43 -13.54 7.32
N GLN A 251 -13.58 -13.14 8.28
CA GLN A 251 -12.13 -13.40 8.21
C GLN A 251 -11.84 -14.92 8.21
N GLN A 252 -12.43 -15.67 9.14
CA GLN A 252 -12.25 -17.13 9.24
C GLN A 252 -12.80 -17.87 8.00
N LEU A 253 -13.93 -17.42 7.45
CA LEU A 253 -14.48 -17.97 6.20
C LEU A 253 -13.59 -17.64 4.99
N LEU A 254 -13.04 -16.42 4.92
CA LEU A 254 -12.08 -16.05 3.88
C LEU A 254 -10.83 -16.91 3.96
N PHE A 255 -10.33 -17.15 5.18
CA PHE A 255 -9.14 -17.96 5.41
C PHE A 255 -9.28 -19.39 4.89
N LEU A 256 -10.45 -20.01 5.10
CA LEU A 256 -10.84 -21.28 4.48
C LEU A 256 -10.96 -21.17 2.96
N ASN A 257 -11.53 -20.09 2.43
CA ASN A 257 -11.75 -19.94 0.98
C ASN A 257 -10.44 -19.94 0.17
N THR A 258 -9.38 -19.34 0.72
CA THR A 258 -8.12 -19.05 0.01
C THR A 258 -6.95 -19.97 0.37
N TYR A 259 -7.20 -21.11 1.03
CA TYR A 259 -6.11 -21.95 1.55
C TYR A 259 -5.35 -22.75 0.48
N THR A 260 -6.01 -23.28 -0.54
CA THR A 260 -5.41 -24.13 -1.60
C THR A 260 -5.38 -23.48 -2.97
N GLU A 261 -6.30 -22.56 -3.25
CA GLU A 261 -6.44 -21.88 -4.54
C GLU A 261 -6.42 -20.35 -4.34
N PHE A 262 -6.17 -19.62 -5.43
CA PHE A 262 -5.98 -18.15 -5.46
C PHE A 262 -4.64 -17.66 -4.92
N ASP A 263 -3.53 -18.06 -5.55
CA ASP A 263 -2.17 -17.67 -5.16
C ASP A 263 -1.97 -16.15 -5.02
N GLU A 264 -2.47 -15.36 -5.97
CA GLU A 264 -2.39 -13.90 -5.91
C GLU A 264 -3.14 -13.35 -4.68
N TYR A 265 -4.29 -13.93 -4.35
CA TYR A 265 -5.08 -13.51 -3.20
C TYR A 265 -4.37 -13.88 -1.90
N ARG A 266 -3.89 -15.12 -1.78
CA ARG A 266 -3.09 -15.58 -0.65
C ARG A 266 -1.82 -14.74 -0.46
N TRP A 267 -1.20 -14.32 -1.56
CA TRP A 267 -0.07 -13.40 -1.54
C TRP A 267 -0.47 -12.04 -0.94
N TYR A 268 -1.56 -11.40 -1.38
CA TYR A 268 -2.02 -10.14 -0.78
C TYR A 268 -2.32 -10.28 0.72
N LEU A 269 -3.02 -11.35 1.12
CA LEU A 269 -3.33 -11.63 2.52
C LEU A 269 -2.06 -11.75 3.37
N SER A 270 -1.04 -12.40 2.81
CA SER A 270 0.24 -12.62 3.48
C SER A 270 1.10 -11.35 3.52
N TYR A 271 1.23 -10.66 2.38
CA TYR A 271 1.99 -9.42 2.24
C TYR A 271 1.50 -8.33 3.21
N TYR A 272 0.19 -8.22 3.40
CA TYR A 272 -0.40 -7.23 4.32
C TYR A 272 -0.64 -7.75 5.74
N SER A 273 -0.26 -8.99 6.05
CA SER A 273 -0.56 -9.62 7.35
C SER A 273 -2.04 -9.50 7.74
N PHE A 274 -2.93 -9.79 6.80
CA PHE A 274 -4.33 -9.41 6.90
C PHE A 274 -5.08 -10.08 8.05
N PHE A 275 -4.65 -11.26 8.49
CA PHE A 275 -5.28 -12.01 9.58
C PHE A 275 -4.62 -11.75 10.95
N GLU A 276 -3.88 -10.65 11.12
CA GLU A 276 -3.20 -10.29 12.37
C GLU A 276 -4.11 -10.30 13.61
N HIS A 277 -5.39 -9.94 13.45
CA HIS A 277 -6.34 -9.92 14.56
C HIS A 277 -7.44 -11.00 14.46
N MET A 278 -7.24 -12.02 13.61
CA MET A 278 -8.19 -13.10 13.48
C MET A 278 -8.07 -14.05 14.70
N PRO A 279 -9.16 -14.30 15.44
CA PRO A 279 -9.13 -15.28 16.52
C PRO A 279 -9.15 -16.71 15.96
N PHE A 280 -8.53 -17.65 16.67
CA PHE A 280 -8.56 -19.10 16.34
C PHE A 280 -9.67 -19.85 17.09
N LYS A 281 -10.68 -19.12 17.58
CA LYS A 281 -11.79 -19.68 18.37
C LYS A 281 -13.04 -19.84 17.52
N ASP A 282 -13.85 -20.84 17.86
CA ASP A 282 -15.23 -20.98 17.40
C ASP A 282 -16.06 -19.80 17.92
N LEU A 283 -16.64 -19.05 16.98
CA LEU A 283 -17.41 -17.82 17.23
C LEU A 283 -18.90 -18.09 17.51
N VAL A 284 -19.31 -19.36 17.56
CA VAL A 284 -20.64 -19.83 17.96
C VAL A 284 -20.55 -20.53 19.32
N ARG A 285 -19.59 -21.44 19.50
CA ARG A 285 -19.34 -22.17 20.75
C ARG A 285 -18.19 -21.50 21.50
N ASN A 286 -18.47 -20.38 22.18
CA ASN A 286 -17.50 -19.58 22.94
C ASN A 286 -16.44 -20.44 23.68
N ASN A 287 -15.17 -20.03 23.64
CA ASN A 287 -14.01 -20.66 24.30
C ASN A 287 -13.62 -22.06 23.78
N VAL A 288 -13.83 -22.35 22.51
CA VAL A 288 -13.35 -23.57 21.86
C VAL A 288 -12.39 -23.18 20.74
N ILE A 289 -11.25 -23.85 20.62
CA ILE A 289 -10.32 -23.67 19.48
C ILE A 289 -10.94 -24.32 18.26
N LEU A 290 -10.93 -23.61 17.14
CA LEU A 290 -11.39 -24.12 15.87
C LEU A 290 -10.21 -24.77 15.12
N ILE A 291 -10.10 -26.09 15.24
CA ILE A 291 -8.98 -26.88 14.68
C ILE A 291 -8.84 -26.74 13.17
N ASP A 292 -9.94 -26.54 12.44
CA ASP A 292 -9.85 -26.27 11.00
C ASP A 292 -8.91 -25.09 10.71
N LEU A 293 -8.95 -24.02 11.51
CA LEU A 293 -8.07 -22.85 11.32
C LEU A 293 -6.60 -23.19 11.64
N LEU A 294 -6.35 -24.03 12.63
CA LEU A 294 -5.00 -24.51 12.96
C LEU A 294 -4.41 -25.29 11.77
N ILE A 295 -5.22 -26.20 11.19
CA ILE A 295 -4.83 -27.00 10.03
C ILE A 295 -4.61 -26.11 8.81
N ILE A 296 -5.57 -25.21 8.51
CA ILE A 296 -5.47 -24.26 7.39
C ILE A 296 -4.20 -23.41 7.50
N SER A 297 -3.79 -23.03 8.71
CA SER A 297 -2.58 -22.23 8.94
C SER A 297 -1.33 -22.86 8.31
N LYS A 298 -1.21 -24.19 8.32
CA LYS A 298 -0.09 -24.90 7.69
C LYS A 298 0.07 -24.60 6.20
N PHE A 299 -1.03 -24.38 5.48
CA PHE A 299 -1.02 -24.03 4.06
C PHE A 299 -0.58 -22.59 3.78
N TYR A 300 -0.40 -21.77 4.83
CA TYR A 300 0.13 -20.41 4.76
C TYR A 300 1.58 -20.32 5.29
N LYS A 301 2.24 -21.45 5.54
CA LYS A 301 3.69 -21.51 5.73
C LYS A 301 4.35 -21.25 4.37
N LEU A 302 4.85 -20.03 4.16
CA LEU A 302 5.40 -19.58 2.88
C LEU A 302 6.93 -19.64 2.90
N ASP A 303 7.53 -20.00 1.76
CA ASP A 303 8.98 -19.99 1.60
C ASP A 303 9.53 -18.57 1.71
N SER A 304 10.55 -18.41 2.56
CA SER A 304 11.24 -17.15 2.95
C SER A 304 11.79 -16.28 1.80
N ASN A 305 11.66 -16.68 0.53
CA ASN A 305 12.24 -15.97 -0.60
C ASN A 305 11.53 -14.65 -0.94
N HIS A 306 10.25 -14.46 -0.57
CA HIS A 306 9.47 -13.26 -0.96
C HIS A 306 8.83 -12.52 0.22
N LEU A 307 8.91 -13.08 1.42
CA LEU A 307 8.13 -12.70 2.58
C LEU A 307 8.96 -12.89 3.87
N TYR A 308 8.71 -12.08 4.89
CA TYR A 308 9.52 -11.90 6.11
C TYR A 308 9.53 -13.10 7.08
N GLY A 309 8.87 -14.21 6.74
CA GLY A 309 8.93 -15.45 7.52
C GLY A 309 7.69 -16.34 7.42
N ASP A 310 7.78 -17.50 8.07
CA ASP A 310 6.68 -18.45 8.21
C ASP A 310 5.46 -17.76 8.83
N TYR A 311 4.27 -18.04 8.28
CA TYR A 311 3.01 -17.48 8.77
C TYR A 311 2.91 -15.95 8.75
N GLN A 312 3.61 -15.25 7.84
CA GLN A 312 3.51 -13.77 7.70
C GLN A 312 2.06 -13.25 7.59
N VAL A 313 1.13 -14.08 7.10
CA VAL A 313 -0.31 -13.78 7.07
C VAL A 313 -0.89 -13.32 8.41
N PHE A 314 -0.28 -13.72 9.53
CA PHE A 314 -0.66 -13.29 10.88
C PHE A 314 0.17 -12.12 11.42
N GLY A 315 1.28 -11.72 10.80
CA GLY A 315 2.10 -10.60 11.29
C GLY A 315 2.44 -10.74 12.78
N ASN A 316 2.16 -9.70 13.58
CA ASN A 316 2.35 -9.70 15.04
C ASN A 316 1.05 -10.10 15.78
N SER A 317 0.43 -11.20 15.36
CA SER A 317 -0.87 -11.61 15.91
C SER A 317 -0.77 -12.09 17.35
N ILE A 318 -1.38 -11.32 18.26
CA ILE A 318 -1.56 -11.72 19.66
C ILE A 318 -2.35 -13.04 19.76
N TYR A 319 -3.29 -13.30 18.85
CA TYR A 319 -4.09 -14.53 18.87
C TYR A 319 -3.27 -15.75 18.46
N PHE A 320 -2.42 -15.60 17.44
CA PHE A 320 -1.54 -16.66 16.99
C PHE A 320 -0.41 -16.93 18.00
N ASP A 321 0.21 -15.89 18.54
CA ASP A 321 1.23 -16.00 19.58
C ASP A 321 0.66 -16.68 20.84
N LYS A 322 -0.56 -16.31 21.23
CA LYS A 322 -1.28 -16.94 22.34
C LYS A 322 -1.59 -18.42 22.05
N LEU A 323 -1.98 -18.75 20.82
CA LEU A 323 -2.19 -20.14 20.42
C LEU A 323 -0.88 -20.94 20.53
N LEU A 324 0.25 -20.39 20.07
CA LEU A 324 1.54 -21.09 20.13
C LEU A 324 2.13 -21.20 21.53
N SER A 325 1.88 -20.22 22.41
CA SER A 325 2.46 -20.18 23.76
C SER A 325 1.60 -20.87 24.82
N GLU A 326 0.27 -20.78 24.72
CA GLU A 326 -0.63 -21.32 25.74
C GLU A 326 -1.27 -22.66 25.34
N SER A 327 -1.23 -23.04 24.05
CA SER A 327 -1.87 -24.28 23.60
C SER A 327 -0.93 -25.46 23.45
N CYS A 328 -1.44 -26.65 23.73
CA CYS A 328 -0.77 -27.93 23.48
C CYS A 328 -0.51 -28.22 22.00
N TYR A 329 -1.04 -27.40 21.08
CA TYR A 329 -0.89 -27.60 19.63
C TYR A 329 0.35 -26.94 19.03
N SER A 330 1.18 -26.29 19.85
CA SER A 330 2.42 -25.64 19.40
C SER A 330 3.38 -26.61 18.68
N GLU A 331 3.43 -27.87 19.12
CA GLU A 331 4.29 -28.90 18.56
C GLU A 331 3.82 -29.31 17.15
N PHE A 332 2.51 -29.48 16.99
CA PHE A 332 1.90 -29.64 15.67
C PHE A 332 2.22 -28.45 14.77
N MET A 333 2.18 -27.21 15.26
CA MET A 333 2.53 -26.06 14.43
C MET A 333 4.00 -26.04 14.00
N LYS A 334 4.90 -26.71 14.71
CA LYS A 334 6.31 -26.86 14.33
C LYS A 334 6.60 -28.08 13.45
N SER A 335 5.74 -29.11 13.45
CA SER A 335 5.92 -30.32 12.64
C SER A 335 5.70 -30.06 11.14
N GLU A 336 6.19 -30.96 10.28
CA GLU A 336 5.89 -30.92 8.83
C GLU A 336 4.58 -31.65 8.46
N ASP A 337 3.90 -32.23 9.45
CA ASP A 337 2.63 -32.94 9.25
C ASP A 337 1.55 -32.02 8.67
N LEU A 338 0.90 -32.49 7.60
CA LEU A 338 -0.24 -31.84 6.96
C LEU A 338 -1.49 -32.70 7.12
N PHE A 339 -2.61 -32.04 7.42
CA PHE A 339 -3.93 -32.67 7.49
C PHE A 339 -4.90 -31.90 6.60
N PHE A 340 -5.94 -32.59 6.15
CA PHE A 340 -6.99 -32.02 5.29
C PHE A 340 -8.36 -32.00 5.96
N SER A 341 -8.46 -32.43 7.23
CA SER A 341 -9.68 -32.38 8.01
C SER A 341 -9.38 -32.34 9.50
N ALA A 342 -10.23 -31.66 10.28
CA ALA A 342 -10.17 -31.72 11.74
C ALA A 342 -10.25 -33.16 12.25
N TRP A 343 -11.08 -33.99 11.62
CA TRP A 343 -11.19 -35.41 11.96
C TRP A 343 -9.89 -36.18 11.72
N GLY A 344 -9.24 -36.01 10.57
CA GLY A 344 -7.97 -36.65 10.25
C GLY A 344 -6.85 -36.24 11.22
N PHE A 345 -6.82 -34.97 11.64
CA PHE A 345 -5.91 -34.50 12.69
C PHE A 345 -6.17 -35.22 14.02
N ILE A 346 -7.44 -35.30 14.43
CA ILE A 346 -7.82 -35.98 15.69
C ILE A 346 -7.46 -37.46 15.63
N GLU A 347 -7.78 -38.12 14.53
CA GLU A 347 -7.55 -39.55 14.37
C GLU A 347 -6.06 -39.89 14.49
N ASN A 348 -5.19 -39.11 13.85
CA ASN A 348 -3.76 -39.38 13.83
C ASN A 348 -3.04 -38.91 15.10
N LYS A 349 -3.41 -37.74 15.66
CA LYS A 349 -2.71 -37.16 16.81
C LYS A 349 -3.26 -37.58 18.16
N PHE A 350 -4.56 -37.86 18.25
CA PHE A 350 -5.22 -38.15 19.52
C PHE A 350 -5.84 -39.54 19.57
N PHE A 351 -6.38 -40.06 18.46
CA PHE A 351 -7.05 -41.37 18.42
C PHE A 351 -6.23 -42.46 17.73
N ASN A 352 -4.90 -42.33 17.74
CA ASN A 352 -4.00 -43.41 17.32
C ASN A 352 -3.89 -44.51 18.39
N PHE A 353 -5.02 -44.95 18.93
CA PHE A 353 -5.12 -46.00 19.92
C PHE A 353 -6.17 -47.03 19.49
N LYS A 354 -5.95 -48.26 19.94
CA LYS A 354 -6.91 -49.37 19.90
C LYS A 354 -7.89 -49.27 21.08
N SER A 355 -7.38 -49.02 22.29
CA SER A 355 -8.20 -48.79 23.47
C SER A 355 -7.53 -47.80 24.45
N ILE A 356 -8.34 -46.96 25.11
CA ILE A 356 -7.93 -46.22 26.31
C ILE A 356 -8.72 -46.73 27.48
N VAL A 357 -8.03 -47.08 28.57
CA VAL A 357 -8.64 -47.45 29.84
C VAL A 357 -8.35 -46.36 30.87
N CYS A 358 -9.39 -45.64 31.31
CA CYS A 358 -9.27 -44.62 32.35
C CYS A 358 -9.88 -45.15 33.65
N PHE A 359 -9.11 -45.21 34.74
CA PHE A 359 -9.60 -45.64 36.06
C PHE A 359 -9.91 -44.43 36.94
N PHE A 360 -11.09 -44.39 37.54
CA PHE A 360 -11.53 -43.35 38.48
C PHE A 360 -11.90 -43.97 39.82
N ASN A 361 -11.39 -43.40 40.92
CA ASN A 361 -11.86 -43.73 42.25
C ASN A 361 -13.25 -43.13 42.47
N SER A 362 -14.19 -43.94 42.94
CA SER A 362 -15.59 -43.47 43.04
C SER A 362 -15.99 -42.99 44.44
N VAL A 363 -15.27 -43.31 45.54
CA VAL A 363 -15.71 -42.94 46.90
C VAL A 363 -14.53 -42.88 47.91
N PRO A 364 -14.48 -41.92 48.86
CA PRO A 364 -13.59 -41.97 50.02
C PRO A 364 -14.01 -43.13 50.96
N LEU A 365 -13.06 -44.03 51.28
CA LEU A 365 -13.23 -45.25 52.09
C LEU A 365 -14.04 -45.04 53.37
N SER A 366 -15.38 -45.13 53.32
CA SER A 366 -16.18 -44.92 54.53
C SER A 366 -17.34 -45.86 54.75
N ASN A 367 -17.81 -46.68 53.79
CA ASN A 367 -18.74 -47.76 54.12
C ASN A 367 -18.54 -49.06 53.35
N LEU A 368 -18.66 -50.16 54.09
CA LEU A 368 -18.45 -51.52 53.64
C LEU A 368 -19.73 -52.08 52.97
N ASP A 369 -19.50 -52.83 51.89
CA ASP A 369 -20.32 -53.93 51.36
C ASP A 369 -21.25 -53.69 50.14
N LYS A 370 -21.48 -52.45 49.68
CA LYS A 370 -22.25 -52.19 48.43
C LYS A 370 -21.73 -51.08 47.52
N GLU A 371 -20.62 -50.45 47.88
CA GLU A 371 -20.10 -49.28 47.17
C GLU A 371 -19.20 -49.68 45.98
N ILE A 372 -19.32 -48.93 44.88
CA ILE A 372 -18.41 -49.04 43.74
C ILE A 372 -17.01 -48.72 44.27
N CYS A 373 -16.03 -49.56 43.97
CA CYS A 373 -14.66 -49.36 44.40
C CYS A 373 -13.88 -48.59 43.33
N TYR A 374 -14.04 -49.00 42.07
CA TYR A 374 -13.46 -48.34 40.91
C TYR A 374 -14.47 -48.29 39.78
N GLN A 375 -14.45 -47.21 39.01
CA GLN A 375 -15.13 -47.11 37.73
C GLN A 375 -14.07 -46.94 36.66
N TYR A 376 -14.14 -47.70 35.57
CA TYR A 376 -13.25 -47.45 34.44
C TYR A 376 -14.00 -47.28 33.13
N TYR A 377 -13.46 -46.40 32.30
CA TYR A 377 -13.99 -46.05 30.99
C TYR A 377 -13.10 -46.69 29.94
N LEU A 378 -13.67 -47.57 29.13
CA LEU A 378 -13.02 -48.18 27.98
C LEU A 378 -13.45 -47.43 26.72
N ILE A 379 -12.53 -46.68 26.14
CA ILE A 379 -12.75 -45.90 24.93
C ILE A 379 -12.15 -46.66 23.75
N ASN A 380 -12.99 -47.07 22.81
CA ASN A 380 -12.62 -47.84 21.63
C ASN A 380 -13.03 -47.12 20.35
N LEU A 381 -12.17 -47.09 19.35
CA LEU A 381 -12.52 -46.62 18.01
C LEU A 381 -12.97 -47.81 17.14
N LYS A 382 -14.25 -47.85 16.70
CA LYS A 382 -14.75 -48.89 15.78
C LYS A 382 -15.54 -48.26 14.65
N ASN A 383 -15.15 -48.52 13.39
CA ASN A 383 -15.79 -47.99 12.19
C ASN A 383 -15.96 -46.45 12.23
N GLU A 384 -14.89 -45.73 12.60
CA GLU A 384 -14.90 -44.25 12.74
C GLU A 384 -15.86 -43.69 13.80
N GLU A 385 -16.47 -44.56 14.61
CA GLU A 385 -17.25 -44.17 15.77
C GLU A 385 -16.46 -44.45 17.05
N LEU A 386 -16.32 -43.40 17.87
CA LEU A 386 -15.82 -43.53 19.23
C LEU A 386 -16.90 -44.19 20.09
N ARG A 387 -16.59 -45.35 20.66
CA ARG A 387 -17.45 -46.10 21.58
C ARG A 387 -16.86 -46.05 22.96
N ILE A 388 -17.67 -45.63 23.92
CA ILE A 388 -17.27 -45.55 25.32
C ILE A 388 -18.09 -46.60 26.07
N GLU A 389 -17.42 -47.54 26.70
CA GLU A 389 -18.01 -48.54 27.59
C GLU A 389 -17.65 -48.18 29.03
N VAL A 390 -18.65 -48.10 29.90
CA VAL A 390 -18.48 -47.76 31.32
C VAL A 390 -18.62 -49.03 32.15
N ILE A 391 -17.61 -49.33 32.97
CA ILE A 391 -17.55 -50.57 33.75
C ILE A 391 -17.31 -50.25 35.22
N ASP A 392 -18.24 -50.71 36.07
CA ASP A 392 -18.19 -50.57 37.53
C ASP A 392 -17.57 -51.82 38.18
N VAL A 393 -16.57 -51.63 39.04
CA VAL A 393 -15.91 -52.69 39.82
C VAL A 393 -16.32 -52.58 41.28
N PHE A 394 -16.89 -53.66 41.83
CA PHE A 394 -17.39 -53.71 43.21
C PHE A 394 -16.41 -54.45 44.14
N ARG A 395 -16.36 -54.01 45.40
CA ARG A 395 -15.42 -54.51 46.42
C ARG A 395 -15.47 -56.02 46.68
N ASN A 396 -16.64 -56.65 46.48
CA ASN A 396 -16.90 -58.03 46.92
C ASN A 396 -16.40 -59.12 45.97
N SER A 397 -15.97 -58.77 44.75
CA SER A 397 -15.50 -59.77 43.78
C SER A 397 -14.07 -59.57 43.31
N LEU A 398 -13.54 -58.34 43.24
CA LEU A 398 -12.37 -57.95 42.42
C LEU A 398 -12.47 -58.37 40.93
N GLU A 399 -13.43 -59.22 40.58
CA GLU A 399 -13.86 -59.56 39.25
C GLU A 399 -14.76 -58.43 38.71
N PRO A 400 -14.46 -57.90 37.52
CA PRO A 400 -15.34 -56.94 36.87
C PRO A 400 -16.70 -57.61 36.64
N LYS A 401 -17.81 -56.96 37.03
CA LYS A 401 -19.11 -57.42 36.57
C LYS A 401 -19.16 -57.22 35.06
N LEU A 402 -18.99 -58.33 34.32
CA LEU A 402 -19.17 -58.45 32.87
C LEU A 402 -20.58 -58.04 32.37
N PHE A 403 -21.48 -57.74 33.30
CA PHE A 403 -22.76 -57.08 33.04
C PHE A 403 -22.62 -55.60 33.42
N PRO A 404 -22.09 -54.76 32.51
CA PRO A 404 -22.05 -53.32 32.71
C PRO A 404 -23.46 -52.83 33.00
N ARG A 405 -23.60 -51.81 33.86
CA ARG A 405 -24.90 -51.20 34.16
C ARG A 405 -25.62 -50.67 32.91
N SER A 406 -24.89 -50.53 31.82
CA SER A 406 -25.41 -50.53 30.47
C SER A 406 -24.21 -50.75 29.52
N ARG A 407 -24.30 -51.65 28.54
CA ARG A 407 -23.60 -51.39 27.27
C ARG A 407 -24.35 -50.25 26.58
N GLU A 408 -24.46 -49.10 27.22
CA GLU A 408 -24.96 -47.91 26.56
C GLU A 408 -23.85 -47.51 25.61
N LYS A 409 -24.08 -47.77 24.32
CA LYS A 409 -23.31 -47.12 23.28
C LYS A 409 -23.60 -45.63 23.43
N VAL A 410 -22.74 -44.93 24.16
CA VAL A 410 -22.90 -43.49 24.30
C VAL A 410 -22.35 -42.85 23.02
N GLN A 411 -23.25 -42.32 22.18
CA GLN A 411 -22.82 -41.63 20.97
C GLN A 411 -22.06 -40.36 21.34
N LEU A 412 -20.91 -40.17 20.69
CA LEU A 412 -20.14 -38.94 20.81
C LEU A 412 -20.95 -37.79 20.22
N LYS A 413 -21.26 -36.77 21.04
CA LYS A 413 -22.06 -35.64 20.58
C LYS A 413 -21.19 -34.63 19.83
N HIS A 414 -20.04 -34.28 20.38
CA HIS A 414 -19.04 -33.41 19.76
C HIS A 414 -17.73 -33.42 20.56
N ILE A 415 -16.64 -33.00 19.90
CA ILE A 415 -15.32 -32.77 20.51
C ILE A 415 -15.08 -31.26 20.58
N LEU A 416 -14.62 -30.76 21.73
CA LEU A 416 -14.27 -29.36 21.94
C LEU A 416 -12.77 -29.24 22.19
N PHE A 417 -12.05 -28.53 21.32
CA PHE A 417 -10.63 -28.26 21.50
C PHE A 417 -10.41 -27.07 22.43
N LYS A 418 -9.45 -27.20 23.33
CA LYS A 418 -9.10 -26.25 24.38
C LYS A 418 -7.60 -26.03 24.34
N ASN A 419 -7.13 -24.96 24.99
CA ASN A 419 -5.69 -24.69 25.04
C ASN A 419 -4.92 -25.88 25.64
N TYR A 420 -5.50 -26.57 26.63
CA TYR A 420 -4.85 -27.67 27.34
C TYR A 420 -5.01 -29.06 26.68
N GLY A 421 -5.79 -29.20 25.60
CA GLY A 421 -6.16 -30.50 25.04
C GLY A 421 -7.58 -30.50 24.49
N PHE A 422 -8.33 -31.58 24.66
CA PHE A 422 -9.68 -31.67 24.10
C PHE A 422 -10.69 -32.28 25.07
N GLN A 423 -11.95 -31.89 24.92
CA GLN A 423 -13.06 -32.40 25.71
C GLN A 423 -13.99 -33.22 24.82
N ILE A 424 -14.34 -34.42 25.28
CA ILE A 424 -15.37 -35.26 24.68
C ILE A 424 -16.65 -35.08 25.47
N GLN A 425 -17.73 -34.66 24.79
CA GLN A 425 -19.07 -34.61 25.38
C GLN A 425 -19.94 -35.76 24.87
N MET A 426 -20.53 -36.47 25.83
CA MET A 426 -21.34 -37.66 25.64
C MET A 426 -22.85 -37.37 25.75
N GLU A 427 -23.69 -38.19 25.12
CA GLU A 427 -25.13 -38.21 25.42
C GLU A 427 -25.39 -38.66 26.87
N GLY A 428 -26.29 -38.01 27.60
CA GLY A 428 -26.64 -38.45 28.96
C GLY A 428 -25.83 -37.84 30.13
N PHE A 429 -25.15 -36.72 29.90
CA PHE A 429 -24.65 -35.76 30.91
C PHE A 429 -23.17 -35.85 31.37
N GLU A 430 -22.35 -36.78 30.89
CA GLU A 430 -20.93 -36.89 31.28
C GLU A 430 -19.96 -36.19 30.30
N LYS A 431 -18.86 -35.65 30.83
CA LYS A 431 -17.78 -35.03 30.05
C LYS A 431 -16.43 -35.62 30.44
N LEU A 432 -15.59 -35.89 29.44
CA LEU A 432 -14.21 -36.33 29.61
C LEU A 432 -13.29 -35.25 29.05
N ASP A 433 -12.47 -34.65 29.91
CA ASP A 433 -11.43 -33.70 29.53
C ASP A 433 -10.08 -34.42 29.44
N PHE A 434 -9.45 -34.34 28.27
CA PHE A 434 -8.10 -34.82 28.02
C PHE A 434 -7.15 -33.64 28.05
N TYR A 435 -6.19 -33.68 28.96
CA TYR A 435 -5.12 -32.70 29.11
C TYR A 435 -3.85 -33.28 28.50
N ILE A 436 -3.21 -32.49 27.62
CA ILE A 436 -2.12 -32.91 26.76
C ILE A 436 -1.01 -31.88 26.92
N TYR A 437 -0.10 -32.13 27.86
CA TYR A 437 1.12 -31.34 28.01
C TYR A 437 2.31 -32.28 27.81
N ASP A 438 2.86 -32.81 28.91
CA ASP A 438 3.95 -33.80 28.88
C ASP A 438 3.44 -35.25 29.01
N GLU A 439 2.43 -35.46 29.86
CA GLU A 439 1.71 -36.73 30.00
C GLU A 439 0.21 -36.50 29.81
N ILE A 440 -0.48 -37.46 29.19
CA ILE A 440 -1.93 -37.39 29.01
C ILE A 440 -2.60 -37.62 30.37
N SER A 441 -3.42 -36.68 30.81
CA SER A 441 -4.29 -36.86 31.98
C SER A 441 -5.74 -36.68 31.61
N VAL A 442 -6.62 -37.46 32.24
CA VAL A 442 -8.05 -37.47 31.94
C VAL A 442 -8.85 -37.10 33.19
N LEU A 443 -9.73 -36.13 33.05
CA LEU A 443 -10.66 -35.69 34.08
C LEU A 443 -12.08 -36.07 33.67
N LEU A 444 -12.78 -36.77 34.56
CA LEU A 444 -14.20 -37.08 34.41
C LEU A 444 -15.01 -36.06 35.19
N THR A 445 -15.93 -35.39 34.49
CA THR A 445 -16.90 -34.49 35.12
C THR A 445 -18.29 -35.12 35.05
N THR A 446 -18.87 -35.39 36.21
CA THR A 446 -20.23 -35.94 36.35
C THR A 446 -21.17 -34.89 36.95
N PRO A 447 -22.43 -34.82 36.48
CA PRO A 447 -23.43 -33.96 37.12
C PRO A 447 -23.87 -34.61 38.43
N ASN A 448 -23.77 -33.86 39.52
CA ASN A 448 -24.14 -34.37 40.82
C ASN A 448 -25.68 -34.48 40.93
N ARG A 449 -26.23 -35.68 40.73
CA ARG A 449 -27.68 -35.94 40.85
C ARG A 449 -28.21 -35.78 42.28
N SER A 450 -27.33 -35.69 43.29
CA SER A 450 -27.69 -35.77 44.71
C SER A 450 -27.92 -34.43 45.41
N ARG A 451 -27.56 -33.29 44.78
CA ARG A 451 -27.77 -31.95 45.34
C ARG A 451 -28.34 -31.02 44.28
N ASN A 452 -29.54 -30.47 44.54
CA ASN A 452 -30.22 -29.43 43.74
C ASN A 452 -29.43 -28.09 43.64
N LEU A 453 -28.11 -28.11 43.80
CA LEU A 453 -27.21 -26.96 43.82
C LEU A 453 -26.42 -26.78 42.52
N GLY A 454 -26.55 -27.69 41.54
CA GLY A 454 -25.89 -27.54 40.23
C GLY A 454 -24.37 -27.61 40.25
N ILE A 455 -23.78 -28.19 41.30
CA ILE A 455 -22.31 -28.34 41.44
C ILE A 455 -21.91 -29.68 40.80
N ASN A 456 -21.02 -29.65 39.81
CA ASN A 456 -20.47 -30.86 39.19
C ASN A 456 -19.36 -31.47 40.07
N GLU A 457 -19.27 -32.80 40.10
CA GLU A 457 -18.12 -33.50 40.69
C GLU A 457 -17.08 -33.77 39.60
N THR A 458 -15.80 -33.54 39.91
CA THR A 458 -14.67 -33.72 39.00
C THR A 458 -13.68 -34.70 39.62
N ASN A 459 -13.47 -35.85 38.99
CA ASN A 459 -12.52 -36.86 39.43
C ASN A 459 -11.40 -37.03 38.39
N GLN A 460 -10.16 -36.99 38.86
CA GLN A 460 -8.99 -37.29 38.04
C GLN A 460 -8.85 -38.81 37.88
N ALA A 461 -8.42 -39.24 36.70
CA ALA A 461 -8.08 -40.65 36.49
C ALA A 461 -6.84 -41.01 37.33
N ASP A 462 -6.97 -42.04 38.16
CA ASP A 462 -5.89 -42.58 38.98
C ASP A 462 -4.86 -43.34 38.14
N PHE A 463 -5.32 -43.96 37.05
CA PHE A 463 -4.50 -44.73 36.14
C PHE A 463 -5.03 -44.62 34.71
N LEU A 464 -4.11 -44.53 33.75
CA LEU A 464 -4.39 -44.43 32.33
C LEU A 464 -3.56 -45.48 31.58
N GLU A 465 -4.22 -46.36 30.84
CA GLU A 465 -3.57 -47.30 29.92
C GLU A 465 -4.00 -46.99 28.49
N ILE A 466 -3.03 -46.79 27.60
CA ILE A 466 -3.26 -46.51 26.18
C ILE A 466 -2.64 -47.65 25.36
N GLU A 467 -3.49 -48.47 24.75
CA GLU A 467 -3.06 -49.49 23.80
C GLU A 467 -3.04 -48.87 22.41
N LEU A 468 -1.88 -48.70 21.79
CA LEU A 468 -1.76 -48.11 20.45
C LEU A 468 -2.27 -49.08 19.37
N LYS A 469 -2.68 -48.55 18.21
CA LYS A 469 -2.92 -49.40 17.03
C LYS A 469 -1.56 -50.01 16.62
N GLU A 470 -1.49 -51.33 16.37
CA GLU A 470 -0.32 -51.91 15.71
C GLU A 470 -0.22 -51.26 14.32
N ASN A 471 0.87 -50.53 14.05
CA ASN A 471 1.11 -49.93 12.75
C ASN A 471 1.03 -51.01 11.66
N PRO A 472 0.07 -50.96 10.72
CA PRO A 472 0.33 -51.58 9.43
C PRO A 472 1.32 -50.64 8.73
N LEU A 473 2.52 -51.16 8.46
CA LEU A 473 3.55 -50.50 7.65
C LEU A 473 2.98 -49.75 6.44
#